data_AF-A0A9P6ILN5-F1
#
_entry.id   AF-A0A9P6ILN5-F1
#
_cell.length_a   1.000
_cell.length_b   1.000
_cell.length_c   1.000
_cell.angle_alpha   90.00
_cell.angle_beta   90.00
_cell.angle_gamma   90.00
#
_symmetry.space_group_name_H-M   'P 1'
#
loop_
_entity.id
_entity.type
_entity.pdbx_description
1 polymer ?
#
loop_
_entity_poly.entity_id
_entity_poly.type
_entity_poly.pdbx_seq_one_letter_code
_entity_poly.pdbx_strand_id
1 'polypeptide(L)'
;MHLISDAQKNPLSTFYRCDPCIVAGPELSDLADEFPGRVAVIGINNESIFGETKAPDLELLQEFLNENSDGFRHTTYIDNAEGPSGYRGIPCAILLVDGVVVYVGSPQETFRPTLEHVLEAVESGMEE
;
A
#
# COMPACT_ATOMS: atom_id res chain seq x y z
N MET A 1 -11.65 -7.95 -7.72
CA MET A 1 -11.03 -7.65 -6.41
C MET A 1 -9.76 -6.87 -6.69
N HIS A 2 -9.68 -5.63 -6.24
CA HIS A 2 -8.53 -4.76 -6.53
C HIS A 2 -7.55 -4.81 -5.37
N LEU A 3 -6.27 -5.08 -5.64
CA LEU A 3 -5.22 -5.14 -4.63
C LEU A 3 -4.35 -3.88 -4.72
N ILE A 4 -4.17 -3.19 -3.59
CA ILE A 4 -3.20 -2.11 -3.43
C ILE A 4 -2.04 -2.64 -2.60
N SER A 5 -0.80 -2.50 -3.11
CA SER A 5 0.43 -2.88 -2.42
C SER A 5 1.35 -1.66 -2.29
N ASP A 6 1.77 -1.33 -1.06
CA ASP A 6 2.83 -0.34 -0.76
C ASP A 6 4.11 -1.03 -0.34
N ALA A 7 5.25 -0.85 -1.02
CA ALA A 7 6.53 -1.50 -0.66
C ALA A 7 7.76 -0.85 -1.29
N GLN A 8 8.54 0.05 -0.65
CA GLN A 8 9.80 0.51 -1.28
C GLN A 8 10.91 1.21 -0.45
N LYS A 9 11.99 1.59 -1.17
CA LYS A 9 13.40 1.86 -0.80
C LYS A 9 13.78 3.36 -0.76
N ASN A 10 13.77 3.99 0.42
CA ASN A 10 14.53 5.21 0.76
C ASN A 10 15.46 4.99 1.98
N PRO A 11 16.80 5.15 1.87
CA PRO A 11 17.79 4.78 2.91
C PRO A 11 17.69 5.49 4.28
N LEU A 12 16.65 6.30 4.53
CA LEU A 12 16.47 7.08 5.74
C LEU A 12 15.09 6.98 6.41
N SER A 13 14.14 6.21 5.88
CA SER A 13 12.78 6.18 6.43
C SER A 13 12.17 4.77 6.44
N THR A 14 12.09 4.17 7.63
CA THR A 14 11.14 3.09 7.92
C THR A 14 9.72 3.59 7.66
N PHE A 15 8.80 2.71 7.26
CA PHE A 15 7.40 3.06 6.89
C PHE A 15 6.72 4.01 7.91
N TYR A 16 6.85 3.71 9.20
CA TYR A 16 6.31 4.49 10.31
C TYR A 16 7.07 5.80 10.63
N ARG A 17 8.11 6.14 9.85
CA ARG A 17 8.88 7.39 9.90
C ARG A 17 8.86 8.15 8.57
N CYS A 18 8.04 7.68 7.62
CA CYS A 18 7.85 8.30 6.32
C CYS A 18 6.58 9.16 6.38
N ASP A 19 6.70 10.49 6.48
CA ASP A 19 5.52 11.38 6.56
C ASP A 19 4.52 11.13 5.42
N PRO A 20 4.95 10.96 4.14
CA PRO A 20 4.00 10.64 3.08
C PRO A 20 3.29 9.28 3.27
N CYS A 21 3.96 8.29 3.87
CA CYS A 21 3.40 6.97 4.15
C CYS A 21 2.37 7.03 5.29
N ILE A 22 2.67 7.82 6.34
CA ILE A 22 1.78 8.06 7.47
C ILE A 22 0.48 8.72 7.01
N VAL A 23 0.56 9.64 6.04
CA VAL A 23 -0.62 10.30 5.45
C VAL A 23 -1.39 9.37 4.50
N ALA A 24 -0.68 8.62 3.65
CA ALA A 24 -1.31 7.76 2.65
C ALA A 24 -2.03 6.54 3.26
N GLY A 25 -1.52 5.97 4.35
CA GLY A 25 -2.10 4.77 4.97
C GLY A 25 -3.59 4.90 5.31
N PRO A 26 -3.99 5.94 6.07
CA PRO A 26 -5.39 6.23 6.38
C PRO A 26 -6.26 6.43 5.13
N GLU A 27 -5.77 7.20 4.15
CA GLU A 27 -6.52 7.45 2.90
C GLU A 27 -6.78 6.16 2.13
N LEU A 28 -5.80 5.25 2.08
CA LEU A 28 -5.96 3.94 1.44
C LEU A 28 -6.97 3.07 2.19
N SER A 29 -6.96 3.08 3.52
CA SER A 29 -7.96 2.40 4.33
C SER A 29 -9.37 2.96 4.11
N ASP A 30 -9.51 4.30 4.02
CA ASP A 30 -10.79 4.94 3.73
C ASP A 30 -11.34 4.53 2.36
N LEU A 31 -10.47 4.37 1.35
CA LEU A 31 -10.87 3.87 0.03
C LEU A 31 -11.41 2.43 0.07
N ALA A 32 -10.81 1.54 0.86
CA ALA A 32 -11.34 0.19 1.01
C ALA A 32 -12.74 0.18 1.67
N ASP A 33 -12.96 1.08 2.62
CA ASP A 33 -14.25 1.22 3.30
C ASP A 33 -15.32 1.88 2.41
N GLU A 34 -14.92 2.81 1.53
CA GLU A 34 -15.80 3.46 0.56
C GLU A 34 -16.26 2.50 -0.55
N PHE A 35 -15.41 1.55 -0.94
CA PHE A 35 -15.67 0.59 -2.02
C PHE A 35 -15.73 -0.87 -1.51
N PRO A 36 -16.65 -1.20 -0.58
CA PRO A 36 -16.69 -2.51 0.08
C PRO A 36 -16.94 -3.63 -0.92
N GLY A 37 -16.15 -4.70 -0.82
CA GLY A 37 -16.22 -5.85 -1.73
C GLY A 37 -15.63 -5.61 -3.12
N ARG A 38 -15.23 -4.37 -3.44
CA ARG A 38 -14.64 -4.00 -4.74
C ARG A 38 -13.14 -3.77 -4.62
N VAL A 39 -12.72 -3.11 -3.53
CA VAL A 39 -11.33 -2.73 -3.24
C VAL A 39 -10.83 -3.43 -1.98
N ALA A 40 -9.59 -3.91 -2.03
CA ALA A 40 -8.85 -4.43 -0.89
C ALA A 40 -7.47 -3.79 -0.84
N VAL A 41 -7.06 -3.34 0.34
CA VAL A 41 -5.73 -2.74 0.55
C VAL A 41 -4.87 -3.73 1.32
N ILE A 42 -3.62 -3.87 0.89
CA ILE A 42 -2.59 -4.62 1.60
C ILE A 42 -1.34 -3.74 1.73
N GLY A 43 -0.94 -3.43 2.96
CA GLY A 43 0.35 -2.79 3.23
C GLY A 43 1.48 -3.81 3.11
N ILE A 44 2.62 -3.44 2.54
CA ILE A 44 3.81 -4.30 2.50
C ILE A 44 5.01 -3.50 3.03
N ASN A 45 5.30 -3.64 4.32
CA ASN A 45 6.53 -3.07 4.85
C ASN A 45 7.73 -3.94 4.44
N ASN A 46 8.62 -3.41 3.62
CA ASN A 46 9.91 -4.04 3.38
C ASN A 46 10.99 -3.22 4.09
N GLU A 47 11.51 -3.72 5.20
CA GLU A 47 12.62 -3.09 5.93
C GLU A 47 13.98 -3.60 5.47
N SER A 48 14.00 -4.81 4.89
CA SER A 48 15.22 -5.48 4.42
C SER A 48 15.96 -4.73 3.31
N ILE A 49 15.24 -3.88 2.57
CA ILE A 49 15.79 -2.98 1.55
C ILE A 49 16.74 -1.90 2.10
N PHE A 50 16.76 -1.68 3.41
CA PHE A 50 17.64 -0.72 4.11
C PHE A 50 18.81 -1.38 4.85
N GLY A 51 18.88 -2.70 4.84
CA GLY A 51 19.81 -3.52 5.62
C GLY A 51 19.06 -4.68 6.27
N GLU A 52 19.72 -5.44 7.14
CA GLU A 52 19.03 -6.52 7.87
C GLU A 52 17.90 -5.95 8.74
N THR A 53 16.66 -6.44 8.55
CA THR A 53 15.53 -6.20 9.45
C THR A 53 15.93 -6.64 10.86
N LYS A 54 15.95 -5.73 11.84
CA LYS A 54 16.28 -6.08 13.22
C LYS A 54 15.00 -6.32 14.00
N ALA A 55 15.03 -7.22 14.99
CA ALA A 55 13.89 -7.47 15.87
C ALA A 55 13.27 -6.18 16.49
N PRO A 56 14.07 -5.16 16.91
CA PRO A 56 13.50 -3.89 17.37
C PRO A 56 12.69 -3.13 16.31
N ASP A 57 12.97 -3.30 15.02
CA ASP A 57 12.25 -2.57 13.97
C ASP A 57 10.83 -3.15 13.78
N LEU A 58 10.67 -4.47 13.96
CA LEU A 58 9.37 -5.14 13.99
C LEU A 58 8.50 -4.71 15.17
N GLU A 59 9.09 -4.60 16.36
CA GLU A 59 8.38 -4.13 17.56
C GLU A 59 7.89 -2.69 17.38
N LEU A 60 8.72 -1.82 16.79
CA LEU A 60 8.35 -0.43 16.49
C LEU A 60 7.24 -0.34 15.43
N LEU A 61 7.29 -1.16 14.38
CA LEU A 61 6.22 -1.22 13.40
C LEU A 61 4.91 -1.67 14.06
N GLN A 62 4.96 -2.69 14.92
CA GLN A 62 3.77 -3.19 15.60
C GLN A 62 3.20 -2.17 16.58
N GLU A 63 4.05 -1.47 17.34
CA GLU A 63 3.65 -0.38 18.21
C GLU A 63 2.95 0.73 17.41
N PHE A 64 3.56 1.18 16.31
CA PHE A 64 2.97 2.16 15.41
C PHE A 64 1.60 1.74 14.87
N LEU A 65 1.47 0.50 14.37
CA LEU A 65 0.20 0.00 13.83
C LEU A 65 -0.88 -0.13 14.91
N ASN A 66 -0.51 -0.48 16.14
CA ASN A 66 -1.46 -0.54 17.25
C ASN A 66 -1.94 0.87 17.65
N GLU A 67 -1.02 1.84 17.78
CA GLU A 67 -1.32 3.23 18.11
C GLU A 67 -2.17 3.92 17.03
N ASN A 68 -1.96 3.54 15.76
CA ASN A 68 -2.64 4.12 14.60
C ASN A 68 -3.67 3.15 13.99
N SER A 69 -4.17 2.18 14.76
CA SER A 69 -5.06 1.12 14.27
C SER A 69 -6.35 1.65 13.63
N ASP A 70 -6.84 2.80 14.08
CA ASP A 70 -7.99 3.48 13.47
C ASP A 70 -7.69 3.97 12.06
N GLY A 71 -6.45 4.34 11.75
CA GLY A 71 -6.02 4.79 10.41
C GLY A 71 -5.49 3.66 9.52
N PHE A 72 -4.80 2.68 10.10
CA PHE A 72 -4.20 1.56 9.37
C PHE A 72 -5.04 0.30 9.53
N ARG A 73 -6.26 0.34 8.99
CA ARG A 73 -7.27 -0.75 9.10
C ARG A 73 -7.01 -1.91 8.13
N HIS A 74 -6.08 -1.75 7.21
CA HIS A 74 -5.73 -2.75 6.22
C HIS A 74 -4.70 -3.76 6.76
N THR A 75 -4.68 -4.96 6.18
CA THR A 75 -3.68 -5.96 6.54
C THR A 75 -2.30 -5.51 6.05
N THR A 76 -1.31 -5.56 6.93
CA THR A 76 0.09 -5.24 6.60
C THR A 76 0.95 -6.49 6.69
N TYR A 77 1.69 -6.80 5.63
CA TYR A 77 2.71 -7.84 5.60
C TYR A 77 4.10 -7.22 5.72
N ILE A 78 5.04 -8.01 6.26
CA ILE A 78 6.45 -7.65 6.26
C ILE A 78 7.16 -8.50 5.20
N ASP A 79 7.77 -7.85 4.23
CA ASP A 79 8.62 -8.50 3.23
C ASP A 79 10.08 -8.41 3.66
N ASN A 80 10.66 -9.56 4.01
CA ASN A 80 12.05 -9.70 4.43
C ASN A 80 12.95 -10.25 3.31
N ALA A 81 12.43 -10.39 2.08
CA ALA A 81 13.22 -10.88 0.97
C ALA A 81 14.04 -9.75 0.34
N GLU A 82 15.35 -9.98 0.18
CA GLU A 82 16.18 -9.14 -0.68
C GLU A 82 15.81 -9.40 -2.15
N GLY A 83 14.99 -8.54 -2.73
CA GLY A 83 14.56 -8.67 -4.11
C GLY A 83 14.26 -7.31 -4.76
N PRO A 84 14.65 -7.09 -6.03
CA PRO A 84 14.29 -5.87 -6.73
C PRO A 84 12.80 -5.95 -7.10
N SER A 85 11.93 -5.30 -6.31
CA SER A 85 10.53 -5.07 -6.71
C SER A 85 10.41 -4.15 -7.94
N GLY A 86 11.52 -3.61 -8.47
CA GLY A 86 11.54 -2.76 -9.66
C GLY A 86 11.08 -1.31 -9.43
N TYR A 87 10.39 -1.02 -8.31
CA TYR A 87 9.79 0.27 -8.00
C TYR A 87 10.62 1.10 -6.99
N ARG A 88 10.67 2.46 -7.11
CA ARG A 88 11.73 3.32 -6.48
C ARG A 88 11.37 4.65 -5.72
N GLY A 89 10.12 5.12 -5.54
CA GLY A 89 9.74 5.98 -4.37
C GLY A 89 8.62 5.47 -3.41
N ILE A 90 8.75 5.70 -2.08
CA ILE A 90 7.67 5.49 -1.08
C ILE A 90 6.84 6.75 -0.83
N PRO A 91 5.55 6.60 -0.46
CA PRO A 91 4.74 5.40 -0.62
C PRO A 91 4.48 5.12 -2.11
N CYS A 92 4.22 3.87 -2.45
CA CYS A 92 3.90 3.46 -3.81
C CYS A 92 2.69 2.56 -3.85
N ALA A 93 1.61 3.00 -4.46
CA ALA A 93 0.48 2.13 -4.75
C ALA A 93 0.70 1.37 -6.06
N ILE A 94 0.44 0.07 -6.03
CA ILE A 94 0.25 -0.76 -7.21
C ILE A 94 -1.23 -1.14 -7.25
N LEU A 95 -1.96 -0.83 -8.33
CA LEU A 95 -3.34 -1.30 -8.51
C LEU A 95 -3.35 -2.53 -9.41
N LEU A 96 -3.88 -3.64 -8.88
CA LEU A 96 -4.09 -4.87 -9.65
C LEU A 96 -5.58 -5.09 -9.93
N VAL A 97 -5.91 -5.42 -11.17
CA VAL A 97 -7.24 -5.84 -11.64
C VAL A 97 -7.09 -7.17 -12.35
N ASP A 98 -7.73 -8.22 -11.85
CA ASP A 98 -7.71 -9.57 -12.46
C ASP A 98 -6.29 -10.07 -12.82
N GLY A 99 -5.33 -9.81 -11.92
CA GLY A 99 -3.93 -10.19 -12.08
C GLY A 99 -3.10 -9.26 -12.97
N VAL A 100 -3.70 -8.20 -13.51
CA VAL A 100 -3.04 -7.20 -14.36
C VAL A 100 -2.77 -5.93 -13.55
N VAL A 101 -1.52 -5.44 -13.62
CA VAL A 101 -1.16 -4.15 -13.02
C VAL A 101 -1.64 -3.02 -13.93
N VAL A 102 -2.53 -2.17 -13.42
CA VAL A 102 -3.10 -1.04 -14.16
C VAL A 102 -2.62 0.33 -13.66
N TYR A 103 -2.01 0.37 -12.46
CA TYR A 103 -1.41 1.57 -11.90
C TYR A 103 -0.16 1.21 -11.10
N VAL A 104 0.86 2.06 -11.21
CA VAL A 104 2.05 2.09 -10.35
C VAL A 104 2.41 3.54 -10.13
N GLY A 105 2.44 4.00 -8.87
CA GLY A 105 2.78 5.39 -8.58
C GLY A 105 2.53 5.81 -7.14
N SER A 106 2.62 7.11 -6.88
CA SER A 106 2.34 7.67 -5.56
C SER A 106 0.83 7.66 -5.25
N PRO A 107 0.39 7.15 -4.09
CA PRO A 107 -1.02 7.17 -3.70
C PRO A 107 -1.63 8.58 -3.55
N GLN A 108 -0.81 9.63 -3.40
CA GLN A 108 -1.30 10.95 -2.98
C GLN A 108 -1.85 11.83 -4.11
N GLU A 109 -1.47 11.61 -5.37
CA GLU A 109 -1.81 12.55 -6.46
C GLU A 109 -2.84 11.99 -7.44
N THR A 110 -2.53 10.83 -8.04
CA THR A 110 -3.27 10.31 -9.21
C THR A 110 -4.00 9.01 -8.94
N PHE A 111 -3.86 8.47 -7.73
CA PHE A 111 -4.37 7.15 -7.41
C PHE A 111 -5.89 7.07 -7.36
N ARG A 112 -6.56 7.92 -6.55
CA ARG A 112 -8.03 7.91 -6.45
C ARG A 112 -8.70 8.09 -7.82
N PRO A 113 -8.35 9.09 -8.65
CA PRO A 113 -8.98 9.24 -9.96
C PRO A 113 -8.76 8.01 -10.88
N THR A 114 -7.59 7.37 -10.79
CA THR A 114 -7.31 6.14 -11.55
C THR A 114 -8.16 4.98 -11.03
N LEU A 115 -8.28 4.84 -9.71
CA LEU A 115 -9.11 3.81 -9.07
C LEU A 115 -10.58 3.96 -9.50
N GLU A 116 -11.13 5.16 -9.40
CA GLU A 116 -12.52 5.46 -9.79
C GLU A 116 -12.75 5.13 -11.28
N HIS A 117 -11.85 5.56 -12.16
CA HIS A 117 -11.94 5.25 -13.59
C HIS A 117 -11.89 3.74 -13.89
N VAL A 118 -11.00 3.01 -13.21
CA VAL A 118 -10.88 1.55 -13.34
C VAL A 118 -12.14 0.86 -12.83
N LEU A 119 -12.67 1.32 -11.70
CA LEU A 119 -13.89 0.80 -11.10
C LEU A 119 -15.11 0.97 -12.02
N GLU A 120 -15.25 2.13 -12.67
CA GLU A 120 -16.28 2.39 -13.68
C GLU A 120 -16.10 1.51 -14.94
N ALA A 121 -14.86 1.34 -15.40
CA ALA A 121 -14.55 0.51 -16.56
C ALA A 121 -14.89 -0.97 -16.32
N VAL A 122 -14.61 -1.48 -15.11
CA VAL A 122 -14.98 -2.85 -14.71
C VAL A 122 -16.50 -3.00 -14.66
N GLU A 123 -17.22 -2.05 -14.05
CA GLU A 123 -18.69 -2.11 -13.94
C GLU A 123 -19.39 -2.02 -15.30
N SER A 124 -18.88 -1.20 -16.21
CA SER A 124 -19.43 -1.07 -17.58
C SER A 124 -19.07 -2.24 -18.51
N GLY A 125 -18.07 -3.04 -18.15
CA GLY A 125 -17.66 -4.26 -18.84
C GLY A 125 -18.21 -5.56 -18.26
N MET A 126 -18.98 -5.51 -17.16
CA MET A 126 -19.67 -6.66 -16.55
C MET A 126 -21.04 -6.95 -17.20
N GLU A 127 -21.09 -6.92 -18.54
CA GLU A 127 -22.09 -7.63 -19.34
C GLU A 127 -21.39 -8.82 -20.04
N GLU A 128 -21.11 -9.89 -19.29
CA GLU A 128 -20.88 -11.24 -19.85
C GLU A 128 -21.81 -12.25 -19.21
#